data_AF-A0A1X2GUT0-F1
#
_entry.id   AF-A0A1X2GUT0-F1
#
_cell.length_a   1.000
_cell.length_b   1.000
_cell.length_c   1.000
_cell.angle_alpha   90.00
_cell.angle_beta   90.00
_cell.angle_gamma   90.00
#
_symmetry.space_group_name_H-M   'P 1'
#
loop_
_entity.id
_entity.type
_entity.pdbx_description
1 polymer ?
#
loop_
_entity_poly.entity_id
_entity_poly.type
_entity_poly.pdbx_seq_one_letter_code
_entity_poly.pdbx_strand_id
1 'polypeptide(L)'
;MDSSSESSFEVPLSPSKRVRPAAMDPQLPFNTVQLPTFTTVPIANSSAHNDTPVSKQYILTKANYVNLQLTAYGYPVPLIFDSKDNRDTLQIINCMQLMLQDIKKSEDERREFQETIVSLQQEQDQTQSQLDRYIKDLESCQQELAESKIKMQSLKEQMKSKDDLHRHVKDELAKAKNNMQYMKTQYAHETRRQNLDHAKTRDRLAKLMKDKLQTNVVSIDIQHESPLAELDLAPATSAEQDAHSFTKDAMQKAVDRERTARKDNEQLSHSLIKVYGSMRRLLESQWQSYEDRFGTIESKKEMLHTIEKFQLSVDGNDLVEQVNALLDRLQEEWQRQVVDTKWYTEQDMLEKDQLLEQWQAQVVELEQEIEKVEEDFNAREEVYLRFSHGGFFDAIAPPPVEPSSDDEWGEYDIDPEVTSKFDLLQLNAKKQQEKITEAALKLGDERTKLQAEKWAFEDMKRQHNMAEVGSPTPETTSKRKRI
;
A
#
# COMPACT_ATOMS: atom_id res chain seq x y z
N MET A 1 42.03 -5.29 23.90
CA MET A 1 40.95 -5.22 24.90
C MET A 1 39.67 -5.13 24.12
N ASP A 2 38.79 -6.07 24.41
CA ASP A 2 37.63 -6.45 23.62
C ASP A 2 36.61 -5.32 23.44
N SER A 3 36.10 -5.18 22.23
CA SER A 3 34.81 -4.56 21.93
C SER A 3 34.35 -5.06 20.56
N SER A 4 33.93 -6.33 20.54
CA SER A 4 33.13 -6.90 19.47
C SER A 4 31.69 -6.41 19.65
N SER A 5 31.29 -5.39 18.89
CA SER A 5 29.88 -5.04 18.71
C SER A 5 29.35 -5.81 17.50
N GLU A 6 28.66 -6.91 17.78
CA GLU A 6 27.88 -7.68 16.84
C GLU A 6 26.84 -6.77 16.17
N SER A 7 27.03 -6.53 14.86
CA SER A 7 26.02 -5.96 13.98
C SER A 7 24.97 -7.03 13.74
N SER A 8 23.86 -6.91 14.46
CA SER A 8 22.66 -7.72 14.29
C SER A 8 22.08 -7.46 12.90
N PHE A 9 22.39 -8.35 11.95
CA PHE A 9 21.77 -8.38 10.63
C PHE A 9 20.27 -8.67 10.80
N GLU A 10 19.45 -7.82 10.18
CA GLU A 10 18.00 -8.00 10.13
C GLU A 10 17.67 -9.37 9.52
N VAL A 11 16.93 -10.16 10.31
CA VAL A 11 16.37 -11.44 9.91
C VAL A 11 15.36 -11.19 8.78
N PRO A 12 15.34 -11.99 7.71
CA PRO A 12 14.33 -11.87 6.66
C PRO A 12 12.93 -12.03 7.26
N LEU A 13 12.06 -11.06 6.97
CA LEU A 13 10.66 -11.07 7.35
C LEU A 13 10.05 -12.39 6.86
N SER A 14 9.65 -13.23 7.82
CA SER A 14 8.90 -14.45 7.54
C SER A 14 7.63 -14.10 6.77
N PRO A 15 7.21 -14.91 5.79
CA PRO A 15 5.98 -14.67 5.08
C PRO A 15 4.83 -14.68 6.10
N SER A 16 4.16 -13.54 6.21
CA SER A 16 2.95 -13.38 7.01
C SER A 16 2.05 -14.57 6.75
N LYS A 17 1.88 -15.41 7.78
CA LYS A 17 0.85 -16.44 7.83
C LYS A 17 -0.47 -15.74 7.55
N ARG A 18 -0.94 -15.89 6.31
CA ARG A 18 -2.29 -15.55 5.90
C ARG A 18 -3.22 -16.44 6.73
N VAL A 19 -3.66 -15.91 7.88
CA VAL A 19 -4.77 -16.47 8.64
C VAL A 19 -5.96 -16.36 7.70
N ARG A 20 -6.29 -17.46 7.02
CA ARG A 20 -7.58 -17.60 6.36
C ARG A 20 -8.64 -17.29 7.42
N PRO A 21 -9.60 -16.40 7.17
CA PRO A 21 -10.79 -16.36 8.01
C PRO A 21 -11.42 -17.75 7.92
N ALA A 22 -11.52 -18.41 9.06
CA ALA A 22 -12.24 -19.67 9.17
C ALA A 22 -13.62 -19.46 8.55
N ALA A 23 -13.94 -20.29 7.56
CA ALA A 23 -15.30 -20.39 7.06
C ALA A 23 -16.22 -20.56 8.28
N MET A 24 -17.19 -19.66 8.39
CA MET A 24 -18.29 -19.83 9.33
C MET A 24 -19.01 -21.13 8.96
N ASP A 25 -18.80 -22.17 9.76
CA ASP A 25 -19.69 -23.32 9.85
C ASP A 25 -21.00 -22.85 10.50
N PRO A 26 -22.15 -22.87 9.81
CA PRO A 26 -23.45 -22.63 10.43
C PRO A 26 -24.02 -23.99 10.85
N GLN A 27 -23.42 -24.60 11.87
CA GLN A 27 -23.96 -25.81 12.50
C GLN A 27 -24.00 -25.60 14.02
N LEU A 28 -24.94 -24.78 14.48
CA LEU A 28 -25.50 -24.95 15.81
C LEU A 28 -26.88 -25.61 15.66
N PRO A 29 -27.06 -26.85 16.14
CA PRO A 29 -28.38 -27.43 16.24
C PRO A 29 -29.15 -26.63 17.29
N PHE A 30 -30.20 -25.93 16.87
CA PHE A 30 -31.27 -25.51 17.77
C PHE A 30 -31.85 -26.78 18.39
N ASN A 31 -31.37 -27.16 19.57
CA ASN A 31 -32.11 -28.04 20.45
C ASN A 31 -33.29 -27.23 20.98
N THR A 32 -34.38 -27.27 20.21
CA THR A 32 -35.72 -26.98 20.72
C THR A 32 -35.98 -27.96 21.85
N VAL A 33 -35.74 -27.53 23.09
CA VAL A 33 -36.26 -28.21 24.27
C VAL A 33 -37.78 -28.07 24.19
N GLN A 34 -38.43 -29.06 23.59
CA GLN A 34 -39.86 -29.28 23.74
C GLN A 34 -40.10 -29.54 25.23
N LEU A 35 -40.54 -28.51 25.94
CA LEU A 35 -41.19 -28.66 27.23
C LEU A 35 -42.35 -29.65 27.04
N PRO A 36 -42.40 -30.75 27.82
CA PRO A 36 -43.57 -31.61 27.81
C PRO A 36 -44.74 -30.79 28.35
N THR A 37 -45.70 -30.47 27.48
CA THR A 37 -47.03 -30.05 27.88
C THR A 37 -47.63 -31.15 28.74
N PHE A 38 -47.50 -31.02 30.06
CA PHE A 38 -48.33 -31.75 31.00
C PHE A 38 -49.75 -31.22 30.83
N THR A 39 -50.55 -32.02 30.15
CA THR A 39 -51.99 -31.86 30.01
C THR A 39 -52.57 -31.87 31.43
N THR A 40 -52.93 -30.69 31.93
CA THR A 40 -53.75 -30.56 33.13
C THR A 40 -55.09 -31.22 32.82
N VAL A 41 -55.29 -32.41 33.38
CA VAL A 41 -56.61 -33.05 33.40
C VAL A 41 -57.54 -32.07 34.14
N PRO A 42 -58.65 -31.64 33.53
CA PRO A 42 -59.62 -30.81 34.23
C PRO A 42 -60.22 -31.69 35.32
N ILE A 43 -59.98 -31.33 36.59
CA ILE A 43 -60.77 -31.88 37.69
C ILE A 43 -62.16 -31.31 37.51
N ALA A 44 -63.02 -32.12 36.89
CA ALA A 44 -64.44 -31.91 36.87
C ALA A 44 -64.91 -31.69 38.32
N ASN A 45 -65.62 -30.59 38.53
CA ASN A 45 -66.46 -30.39 39.70
C ASN A 45 -67.51 -31.53 39.74
N SER A 46 -67.17 -32.66 40.33
CA SER A 46 -68.13 -33.70 40.67
C SER A 46 -68.71 -33.36 42.04
N SER A 47 -69.77 -32.54 42.04
CA SER A 47 -70.75 -32.58 43.11
C SER A 47 -71.56 -33.87 42.96
N ALA A 48 -71.00 -34.98 43.45
CA ALA A 48 -71.73 -36.23 43.58
C ALA A 48 -71.41 -36.81 44.95
N HIS A 49 -72.42 -36.83 45.81
CA HIS A 49 -72.43 -37.54 47.08
C HIS A 49 -72.02 -39.01 46.87
N ASN A 50 -70.80 -39.35 47.25
CA ASN A 50 -70.41 -40.71 47.57
C ASN A 50 -69.92 -40.72 49.03
N ASP A 51 -70.83 -41.07 49.94
CA ASP A 51 -70.53 -41.35 51.35
C ASP A 51 -69.85 -42.72 51.49
N THR A 52 -68.62 -42.83 50.97
CA THR A 52 -67.70 -43.89 51.40
C THR A 52 -66.98 -43.39 52.66
N PRO A 53 -66.96 -44.15 53.77
CA PRO A 53 -66.26 -43.75 54.97
C PRO A 53 -64.76 -43.64 54.68
N VAL A 54 -64.26 -42.41 54.64
CA VAL A 54 -62.83 -42.13 54.47
C VAL A 54 -62.10 -42.77 55.66
N SER A 55 -61.24 -43.75 55.38
CA SER A 55 -60.48 -44.43 56.42
C SER A 55 -59.59 -43.44 57.17
N LYS A 56 -59.65 -43.41 58.51
CA LYS A 56 -58.78 -42.59 59.36
C LYS A 56 -57.29 -42.79 59.05
N GLN A 57 -56.93 -43.98 58.57
CA GLN A 57 -55.57 -44.33 58.19
C GLN A 57 -55.09 -43.55 56.95
N TYR A 58 -55.99 -43.29 55.99
CA TYR A 58 -55.69 -42.48 54.80
C TYR A 58 -55.43 -41.01 55.17
N ILE A 59 -56.24 -40.45 56.08
CA ILE A 59 -56.07 -39.09 56.59
C ILE A 59 -54.72 -38.95 57.32
N LEU A 60 -54.36 -39.92 58.16
CA LEU A 60 -53.09 -39.93 58.88
C LEU A 60 -51.89 -39.99 57.92
N THR A 61 -51.96 -40.82 56.87
CA THR A 61 -50.90 -40.90 55.85
C THR A 61 -50.74 -39.58 55.09
N LYS A 62 -51.84 -38.93 54.71
CA LYS A 62 -51.82 -37.63 54.04
C LYS A 62 -51.32 -36.50 54.95
N ALA A 63 -51.74 -36.48 56.22
CA ALA A 63 -51.24 -35.53 57.22
C ALA A 63 -49.73 -35.69 57.44
N ASN A 64 -49.23 -36.93 57.55
CA ASN A 64 -47.79 -37.21 57.66
C ASN A 64 -47.02 -36.78 56.42
N TYR A 65 -47.60 -36.95 55.22
CA TYR A 65 -47.00 -36.48 53.96
C TYR A 65 -46.88 -34.96 53.92
N VAL A 66 -47.94 -34.22 54.29
CA VAL A 66 -47.91 -32.75 54.38
C VAL A 66 -46.89 -32.28 55.43
N ASN A 67 -46.85 -32.92 56.59
CA ASN A 67 -45.86 -32.64 57.64
C ASN A 67 -44.42 -32.88 57.14
N LEU A 68 -44.16 -33.98 56.42
CA LEU A 68 -42.84 -34.25 55.84
C LEU A 68 -42.44 -33.18 54.81
N GLN A 69 -43.37 -32.75 53.95
CA GLN A 69 -43.11 -31.67 52.99
C GLN A 69 -42.85 -30.34 53.69
N LEU A 70 -43.67 -29.98 54.68
CA LEU A 70 -43.47 -28.76 55.47
C LEU A 70 -42.10 -28.75 56.16
N THR A 71 -41.64 -29.91 56.67
CA THR A 71 -40.32 -30.06 57.27
C THR A 71 -39.21 -29.86 56.22
N ALA A 72 -39.39 -30.39 55.01
CA ALA A 72 -38.43 -30.22 53.92
C ALA A 72 -38.27 -28.75 53.49
N TYR A 73 -39.35 -27.96 53.56
CA TYR A 73 -39.32 -26.51 53.33
C TYR A 73 -38.95 -25.67 54.58
N GLY A 74 -38.64 -26.32 55.71
CA GLY A 74 -38.20 -25.63 56.92
C GLY A 74 -39.31 -24.99 57.77
N TYR A 75 -40.58 -25.35 57.53
CA TYR A 75 -41.70 -24.93 58.37
C TYR A 75 -41.76 -25.73 59.69
N PRO A 76 -42.40 -25.19 60.75
CA PRO A 76 -42.56 -25.90 62.02
C PRO A 76 -43.62 -27.02 61.93
N VAL A 77 -43.25 -28.23 62.36
CA VAL A 77 -44.00 -29.50 62.25
C VAL A 77 -43.77 -30.31 63.55
N PRO A 78 -44.66 -31.23 64.03
CA PRO A 78 -45.90 -31.76 63.45
C PRO A 78 -47.13 -30.89 63.66
N LEU A 79 -47.85 -30.64 62.56
CA LEU A 79 -49.23 -30.20 62.64
C LEU A 79 -50.09 -31.41 63.06
N ILE A 80 -50.81 -31.24 64.16
CA ILE A 80 -51.77 -32.22 64.68
C ILE A 80 -53.15 -31.77 64.22
N PHE A 81 -53.78 -32.57 63.36
CA PHE A 81 -55.13 -32.29 62.85
C PHE A 81 -56.16 -33.02 63.72
N ASP A 82 -56.60 -32.38 64.81
CA ASP A 82 -57.61 -32.91 65.73
C ASP A 82 -58.96 -32.20 65.50
N SER A 83 -59.79 -32.74 64.61
CA SER A 83 -61.16 -32.26 64.36
C SER A 83 -62.18 -33.38 64.51
N LYS A 84 -63.39 -33.03 64.95
CA LYS A 84 -64.52 -33.96 65.09
C LYS A 84 -65.08 -34.40 63.73
N ASP A 85 -64.81 -33.64 62.67
CA ASP A 85 -65.19 -33.96 61.30
C ASP A 85 -63.96 -34.37 60.45
N ASN A 86 -64.01 -35.61 59.95
CA ASN A 86 -62.98 -36.16 59.07
C ASN A 86 -62.98 -35.49 57.69
N ARG A 87 -64.11 -34.92 57.24
CA ARG A 87 -64.21 -34.20 55.95
C ARG A 87 -63.45 -32.88 56.00
N ASP A 88 -63.66 -32.09 57.05
CA ASP A 88 -62.97 -30.81 57.25
C ASP A 88 -61.46 -31.02 57.35
N THR A 89 -61.04 -32.06 58.08
CA THR A 89 -59.62 -32.42 58.21
C THR A 89 -58.99 -32.75 56.85
N LEU A 90 -59.68 -33.55 56.03
CA LEU A 90 -59.21 -33.89 54.69
C LEU A 90 -59.16 -32.66 53.78
N GLN A 91 -60.13 -31.76 53.89
CA GLN A 91 -60.18 -30.53 53.10
C GLN A 91 -59.02 -29.59 53.45
N ILE A 92 -58.71 -29.42 54.74
CA ILE A 92 -57.55 -28.65 55.19
C ILE A 92 -56.24 -29.27 54.66
N ILE A 93 -56.09 -30.59 54.77
CA ILE A 93 -54.91 -31.30 54.27
C ILE A 93 -54.76 -31.14 52.76
N ASN A 94 -55.85 -31.24 51.99
CA ASN A 94 -55.83 -31.03 50.54
C ASN A 94 -55.48 -29.56 50.19
N CYS A 95 -56.02 -28.58 50.92
CA CYS A 95 -55.66 -27.17 50.74
C CYS A 95 -54.16 -26.92 51.03
N MET A 96 -53.62 -27.50 52.11
CA MET A 96 -52.19 -27.41 52.41
C MET A 96 -51.34 -28.09 51.33
N GLN A 97 -51.79 -29.22 50.81
CA GLN A 97 -51.12 -29.93 49.73
C GLN A 97 -51.10 -29.10 48.43
N LEU A 98 -52.20 -28.42 48.10
CA LEU A 98 -52.27 -27.50 46.95
C LEU A 98 -51.34 -26.29 47.13
N MET A 99 -51.34 -25.64 48.31
CA MET A 99 -50.43 -24.53 48.59
C MET A 99 -48.96 -24.94 48.49
N LEU A 100 -48.60 -26.14 48.98
CA LEU A 100 -47.23 -26.66 48.86
C LEU A 100 -46.84 -26.97 47.42
N GLN A 101 -47.79 -27.45 46.61
CA GLN A 101 -47.58 -27.63 45.17
C GLN A 101 -47.38 -26.29 44.45
N ASP A 102 -48.18 -25.27 44.78
CA ASP A 102 -48.06 -23.93 44.21
C ASP A 102 -46.73 -23.26 44.61
N ILE A 103 -46.30 -23.39 45.87
CA ILE A 103 -44.99 -22.90 46.32
C ILE A 103 -43.86 -23.58 45.54
N LYS A 104 -43.91 -24.92 45.40
CA LYS A 104 -42.92 -25.65 44.63
C LYS A 104 -42.86 -25.17 43.18
N LYS A 105 -44.03 -25.04 42.54
CA LYS A 105 -44.14 -24.56 41.16
C LYS A 105 -43.55 -23.15 41.01
N SER A 106 -43.85 -22.25 41.95
CA SER A 106 -43.29 -20.90 41.96
C SER A 106 -41.78 -20.87 42.18
N GLU A 107 -41.23 -21.75 43.02
CA GLU A 107 -39.78 -21.88 43.20
C GLU A 107 -39.07 -22.42 41.96
N ASP A 108 -39.70 -23.39 41.27
CA ASP A 108 -39.20 -23.94 40.01
C ASP A 108 -39.22 -22.86 38.91
N GLU A 109 -40.33 -22.13 38.75
CA GLU A 109 -40.44 -20.98 37.83
C GLU A 109 -39.38 -19.90 38.16
N ARG A 110 -39.19 -19.56 39.45
CA ARG A 110 -38.16 -18.60 39.88
C ARG A 110 -36.75 -19.11 39.54
N ARG A 111 -36.48 -20.41 39.68
CA ARG A 111 -35.19 -21.00 39.35
C ARG A 111 -34.92 -20.91 37.84
N GLU A 112 -35.90 -21.25 37.02
CA GLU A 112 -35.82 -21.11 35.56
C GLU A 112 -35.56 -19.65 35.15
N PHE A 113 -36.26 -18.68 35.75
CA PHE A 113 -35.99 -17.27 35.49
C PHE A 113 -34.57 -16.86 35.90
N GLN A 114 -34.09 -17.33 37.05
CA GLN A 114 -32.74 -17.05 37.52
C GLN A 114 -31.68 -17.62 36.56
N GLU A 115 -31.86 -18.85 36.08
CA GLU A 115 -30.99 -19.48 35.09
C GLU A 115 -31.00 -18.71 33.77
N THR A 116 -32.17 -18.28 33.32
CA THR A 116 -32.31 -17.47 32.10
C THR A 116 -31.61 -16.12 32.22
N ILE A 117 -31.73 -15.44 33.36
CA ILE A 117 -31.05 -14.16 33.62
C ILE A 117 -29.53 -14.34 33.58
N VAL A 118 -29.01 -15.39 34.21
CA VAL A 118 -27.56 -15.68 34.21
C VAL A 118 -27.07 -15.99 32.79
N SER A 119 -27.82 -16.78 32.02
CA SER A 119 -27.51 -17.08 30.62
C SER A 119 -27.48 -15.80 29.77
N LEU A 120 -28.49 -14.94 29.90
CA LEU A 120 -28.57 -13.68 29.16
C LEU A 120 -27.45 -12.71 29.54
N GLN A 121 -27.06 -12.65 30.81
CA GLN A 121 -25.91 -11.85 31.26
C GLN A 121 -24.60 -12.37 30.64
N GLN A 122 -24.40 -13.69 30.59
CA GLN A 122 -23.23 -14.27 29.96
C GLN A 122 -23.18 -13.98 28.45
N GLU A 123 -24.31 -14.09 27.75
CA GLU A 123 -24.41 -13.72 26.33
C GLU A 123 -24.17 -12.22 26.11
N GLN A 124 -24.68 -11.37 26.99
CA GLN A 124 -24.43 -9.92 26.96
C GLN A 124 -22.93 -9.62 27.12
N ASP A 125 -22.25 -10.24 28.09
CA ASP A 125 -20.81 -10.05 28.31
C ASP A 125 -19.99 -10.57 27.13
N GLN A 126 -20.40 -11.69 26.53
CA GLN A 126 -19.75 -12.25 25.35
C GLN A 126 -19.91 -11.34 24.12
N THR A 127 -21.11 -10.84 23.87
CA THR A 127 -21.38 -9.93 22.76
C THR A 127 -20.69 -8.58 22.95
N GLN A 128 -20.65 -8.05 24.17
CA GLN A 128 -19.88 -6.85 24.50
C GLN A 128 -18.38 -7.04 24.25
N SER A 129 -17.83 -8.17 24.69
CA SER A 129 -16.42 -8.51 24.45
C SER A 129 -16.09 -8.65 22.95
N GLN A 130 -17.03 -9.14 22.13
CA GLN A 130 -16.86 -9.19 20.68
C GLN A 130 -16.93 -7.79 20.06
N LEU A 131 -17.87 -6.95 20.51
CA LEU A 131 -18.00 -5.57 20.05
C LEU A 131 -16.73 -4.77 20.31
N ASP A 132 -16.14 -4.89 21.50
CA ASP A 132 -14.89 -4.20 21.86
C ASP A 132 -13.71 -4.66 20.99
N ARG A 133 -13.68 -5.93 20.56
CA ARG A 133 -12.67 -6.42 19.60
C ARG A 133 -12.88 -5.81 18.22
N TYR A 134 -14.11 -5.82 17.71
CA TYR A 134 -14.41 -5.22 16.41
C TYR A 134 -14.14 -3.71 16.38
N ILE A 135 -14.36 -2.99 17.48
CA ILE A 135 -14.01 -1.57 17.59
C ILE A 135 -12.48 -1.39 17.45
N LYS A 136 -11.69 -2.18 18.17
CA LYS A 136 -10.21 -2.10 18.08
C LYS A 136 -9.68 -2.45 16.70
N ASP A 137 -10.22 -3.50 16.08
CA ASP A 137 -9.82 -3.91 14.73
C ASP A 137 -10.17 -2.81 13.71
N LEU A 138 -11.34 -2.17 13.86
CA LEU A 138 -11.76 -1.06 13.01
C LEU A 138 -10.85 0.16 13.19
N GLU A 139 -10.48 0.52 14.42
CA GLU A 139 -9.53 1.60 14.70
C GLU A 139 -8.15 1.31 14.10
N SER A 140 -7.66 0.06 14.19
CA SER A 140 -6.40 -0.37 13.58
C SER A 140 -6.45 -0.24 12.05
N CYS A 141 -7.50 -0.77 11.41
CA CYS A 141 -7.68 -0.64 9.96
C CYS A 141 -7.80 0.82 9.50
N GLN A 142 -8.41 1.69 10.31
CA GLN A 142 -8.48 3.13 10.00
C GLN A 142 -7.11 3.81 10.06
N GLN A 143 -6.26 3.45 11.03
CA GLN A 143 -4.89 3.95 11.10
C GLN A 143 -4.06 3.50 9.90
N GLU A 144 -4.11 2.21 9.55
CA GLU A 144 -3.41 1.66 8.37
C GLU A 144 -3.88 2.33 7.06
N LEU A 145 -5.18 2.58 6.92
CA LEU A 145 -5.74 3.30 5.77
C LEU A 145 -5.18 4.73 5.69
N ALA A 146 -5.08 5.44 6.82
CA ALA A 146 -4.54 6.79 6.87
C ALA A 146 -3.06 6.82 6.48
N GLU A 147 -2.25 5.88 6.98
CA GLU A 147 -0.84 5.74 6.62
C GLU A 147 -0.66 5.42 5.13
N SER A 148 -1.44 4.47 4.62
CA SER A 148 -1.44 4.10 3.20
C SER A 148 -1.79 5.29 2.31
N LYS A 149 -2.77 6.12 2.72
CA LYS A 149 -3.15 7.35 2.00
C LYS A 149 -2.03 8.39 1.99
N ILE A 150 -1.29 8.57 3.08
CA ILE A 150 -0.13 9.47 3.15
C ILE A 150 0.98 8.98 2.21
N LYS A 151 1.30 7.68 2.23
CA LYS A 151 2.30 7.09 1.32
C LYS A 151 1.91 7.27 -0.15
N MET A 152 0.64 7.04 -0.49
CA MET A 152 0.11 7.25 -1.83
C MET A 152 0.26 8.72 -2.29
N GLN A 153 -0.03 9.68 -1.41
CA GLN A 153 0.14 11.11 -1.71
C GLN A 153 1.61 11.47 -1.97
N SER A 154 2.52 11.00 -1.13
CA SER A 154 3.96 11.22 -1.31
C SER A 154 4.48 10.62 -2.63
N LEU A 155 4.10 9.38 -2.96
CA LEU A 155 4.48 8.75 -4.23
C LEU A 155 3.92 9.50 -5.44
N LYS A 156 2.70 10.02 -5.35
CA LYS A 156 2.09 10.83 -6.40
C LYS A 156 2.85 12.15 -6.62
N GLU A 157 3.31 12.80 -5.56
CA GLU A 157 4.14 14.02 -5.66
C GLU A 157 5.51 13.72 -6.27
N GLN A 158 6.15 12.62 -5.88
CA GLN A 158 7.41 12.16 -6.48
C GLN A 158 7.25 11.84 -7.96
N MET A 159 6.17 11.16 -8.35
CA MET A 159 5.87 10.84 -9.76
C MET A 159 5.72 12.13 -10.57
N LYS A 160 4.95 13.10 -10.06
CA LYS A 160 4.78 14.40 -10.72
C LYS A 160 6.10 15.15 -10.88
N SER A 161 6.97 15.12 -9.86
CA SER A 161 8.31 15.72 -9.94
C SER A 161 9.18 15.04 -11.02
N LYS A 162 9.14 13.71 -11.12
CA LYS A 162 9.84 12.96 -12.17
C LYS A 162 9.29 13.26 -13.57
N ASP A 163 7.98 13.41 -13.72
CA ASP A 163 7.36 13.81 -14.98
C ASP A 163 7.81 15.20 -15.44
N ASP A 164 7.87 16.16 -14.52
CA ASP A 164 8.36 17.51 -14.81
C ASP A 164 9.86 17.50 -15.17
N LEU A 165 10.67 16.69 -14.48
CA LEU A 165 12.09 16.50 -14.82
C LEU A 165 12.24 15.87 -16.22
N HIS A 166 11.45 14.84 -16.53
CA HIS A 166 11.50 14.19 -17.84
C HIS A 166 11.10 15.15 -18.96
N ARG A 167 10.08 16.00 -18.75
CA ARG A 167 9.73 17.09 -19.67
C ARG A 167 10.89 18.06 -19.88
N HIS A 168 11.54 18.48 -18.80
CA HIS A 168 12.69 19.36 -18.89
C HIS A 168 13.86 18.75 -19.68
N VAL A 169 14.21 17.49 -19.40
CA VAL A 169 15.26 16.76 -20.15
C VAL A 169 14.90 16.62 -21.62
N LYS A 170 13.64 16.36 -21.95
CA LYS A 170 13.16 16.28 -23.34
C LYS A 170 13.30 17.62 -24.07
N ASP A 171 13.02 18.73 -23.41
CA ASP A 171 13.20 20.08 -23.98
C ASP A 171 14.68 20.41 -24.20
N GLU A 172 15.57 20.08 -23.25
CA GLU A 172 17.01 20.25 -23.40
C GLU A 172 17.59 19.37 -24.51
N LEU A 173 17.12 18.13 -24.64
CA LEU A 173 17.50 17.23 -25.73
C LEU A 173 17.07 17.79 -27.09
N ALA A 174 15.85 18.35 -27.18
CA ALA A 174 15.36 18.99 -28.40
C ALA A 174 16.21 20.23 -28.77
N LYS A 175 16.57 21.07 -27.78
CA LYS A 175 17.49 22.21 -27.99
C LYS A 175 18.86 21.76 -28.47
N ALA A 176 19.45 20.73 -27.86
CA ALA A 176 20.73 20.18 -28.25
C ALA A 176 20.70 19.62 -29.69
N LYS A 177 19.63 18.90 -30.06
CA LYS A 177 19.41 18.40 -31.42
C LYS A 177 19.33 19.54 -32.44
N ASN A 178 18.60 20.61 -32.12
CA ASN A 178 18.50 21.80 -32.97
C ASN A 178 19.86 22.53 -33.10
N ASN A 179 20.60 22.66 -32.00
CA ASN A 179 21.96 23.25 -32.00
C ASN A 179 22.91 22.43 -32.89
N MET A 180 22.91 21.11 -32.74
CA MET A 180 23.72 20.21 -33.57
C MET A 180 23.38 20.35 -35.06
N GLN A 181 22.10 20.43 -35.42
CA GLN A 181 21.66 20.63 -36.80
C GLN A 181 22.11 21.99 -37.36
N TYR A 182 22.03 23.05 -36.55
CA TYR A 182 22.54 24.37 -36.88
C TYR A 182 24.06 24.35 -37.12
N MET A 183 24.83 23.75 -36.21
CA MET A 183 26.28 23.57 -36.36
C MET A 183 26.63 22.79 -37.62
N LYS A 184 25.97 21.67 -37.89
CA LYS A 184 26.18 20.87 -39.11
C LYS A 184 25.99 21.71 -40.38
N THR A 185 24.95 22.53 -40.39
CA THR A 185 24.67 23.44 -41.51
C THR A 185 25.76 24.50 -41.65
N GLN A 186 26.18 25.11 -40.54
CA GLN A 186 27.25 26.12 -40.51
C GLN A 186 28.60 25.54 -41.01
N TYR A 187 29.00 24.36 -40.53
CA TYR A 187 30.21 23.67 -41.00
C TYR A 187 30.13 23.36 -42.48
N ALA A 188 28.99 22.85 -42.98
CA ALA A 188 28.82 22.59 -44.40
C ALA A 188 28.99 23.86 -45.27
N HIS A 189 28.50 25.01 -44.80
CA HIS A 189 28.72 26.30 -45.47
C HIS A 189 30.18 26.74 -45.43
N GLU A 190 30.85 26.65 -44.29
CA GLU A 190 32.26 27.03 -44.15
C GLU A 190 33.17 26.14 -45.00
N THR A 191 32.93 24.82 -45.03
CA THR A 191 33.66 23.89 -45.91
C THR A 191 33.47 24.25 -47.39
N ARG A 192 32.24 24.58 -47.83
CA ARG A 192 31.99 25.02 -49.22
C ARG A 192 32.73 26.33 -49.54
N ARG A 193 32.73 27.27 -48.60
CA ARG A 193 33.45 28.56 -48.73
C ARG A 193 34.95 28.34 -48.87
N GLN A 194 35.55 27.54 -47.99
CA GLN A 194 36.98 27.20 -48.03
C GLN A 194 37.35 26.49 -49.32
N ASN A 195 36.55 25.52 -49.77
CA ASN A 195 36.77 24.83 -51.05
C ASN A 195 36.76 25.79 -52.24
N LEU A 196 35.88 26.79 -52.22
CA LEU A 196 35.79 27.82 -53.26
C LEU A 196 37.00 28.77 -53.22
N ASP A 197 37.46 29.16 -52.03
CA ASP A 197 38.67 29.98 -51.88
C ASP A 197 39.93 29.21 -52.30
N HIS A 198 40.03 27.91 -51.98
CA HIS A 198 41.08 27.01 -52.48
C HIS A 198 41.04 26.85 -54.00
N ALA A 199 39.85 26.81 -54.62
CA ALA A 199 39.73 26.79 -56.08
C ALA A 199 40.27 28.09 -56.68
N LYS A 200 39.89 29.25 -56.13
CA LYS A 200 40.40 30.55 -56.58
C LYS A 200 41.92 30.69 -56.42
N THR A 201 42.51 30.21 -55.32
CA THR A 201 43.97 30.26 -55.13
C THR A 201 44.69 29.33 -56.09
N ARG A 202 44.16 28.13 -56.34
CA ARG A 202 44.67 27.23 -57.39
C ARG A 202 44.62 27.88 -58.77
N ASP A 203 43.51 28.52 -59.14
CA ASP A 203 43.38 29.21 -60.43
C ASP A 203 44.39 30.36 -60.58
N ARG A 204 44.60 31.15 -59.51
CA ARG A 204 45.64 32.20 -59.49
C ARG A 204 47.05 31.64 -59.65
N LEU A 205 47.38 30.57 -58.94
CA LEU A 205 48.68 29.90 -59.05
C LEU A 205 48.89 29.31 -60.44
N ALA A 206 47.87 28.66 -61.01
CA ALA A 206 47.92 28.14 -62.37
C ALA A 206 48.14 29.25 -63.40
N LYS A 207 47.47 30.41 -63.22
CA LYS A 207 47.70 31.59 -64.06
C LYS A 207 49.13 32.12 -63.93
N LEU A 208 49.65 32.29 -62.71
CA LEU A 208 51.04 32.72 -62.48
C LEU A 208 52.06 31.74 -63.07
N MET A 209 51.84 30.43 -62.94
CA MET A 209 52.70 29.42 -63.55
C MET A 209 52.68 29.51 -65.07
N LYS A 210 51.50 29.71 -65.67
CA LYS A 210 51.37 29.92 -67.12
C LYS A 210 52.06 31.20 -67.58
N ASP A 211 51.90 32.30 -66.85
CA ASP A 211 52.56 33.58 -67.14
C ASP A 211 54.08 33.44 -67.05
N LYS A 212 54.62 32.72 -66.03
CA LYS A 212 56.05 32.44 -65.89
C LYS A 212 56.60 31.50 -66.97
N LEU A 213 55.81 30.56 -67.47
CA LEU A 213 56.21 29.70 -68.59
C LEU A 213 56.28 30.44 -69.93
N GLN A 214 55.57 31.57 -70.06
CA GLN A 214 55.54 32.40 -71.27
C GLN A 214 56.57 33.54 -71.23
N THR A 215 57.05 33.95 -70.06
CA THR A 215 58.22 34.81 -69.95
C THR A 215 59.49 34.01 -70.25
N ASN A 216 60.16 34.34 -71.36
CA ASN A 216 61.42 33.77 -71.80
C ASN A 216 62.35 33.37 -70.64
N VAL A 217 62.82 32.12 -70.70
CA VAL A 217 63.90 31.57 -69.88
C VAL A 217 65.14 32.44 -70.05
N VAL A 218 65.39 33.33 -69.08
CA VAL A 218 66.76 33.67 -68.69
C VAL A 218 67.05 32.80 -67.48
N SER A 219 67.84 31.78 -67.72
CA SER A 219 68.46 30.94 -66.69
C SER A 219 69.24 31.82 -65.71
N ILE A 220 68.71 31.98 -64.50
CA ILE A 220 69.47 32.49 -63.35
C ILE A 220 69.84 31.28 -62.51
N ASP A 221 71.14 31.00 -62.52
CA ASP A 221 71.84 30.03 -61.68
C ASP A 221 71.73 30.48 -60.21
N ILE A 222 71.12 29.65 -59.36
CA ILE A 222 70.97 29.96 -57.92
C ILE A 222 72.23 29.44 -57.22
N GLN A 223 73.25 30.30 -57.16
CA GLN A 223 74.33 30.17 -56.20
C GLN A 223 73.79 30.46 -54.80
N HIS A 224 74.26 29.62 -53.87
CA HIS A 224 73.84 29.53 -52.48
C HIS A 224 74.50 30.65 -51.67
N GLU A 225 74.00 31.87 -51.71
CA GLU A 225 74.49 32.95 -50.85
C GLU A 225 73.34 33.63 -50.10
N SER A 226 73.44 33.56 -48.77
CA SER A 226 72.61 34.25 -47.80
C SER A 226 72.73 35.77 -48.01
N PRO A 227 71.65 36.52 -48.23
CA PRO A 227 71.74 37.96 -48.32
C PRO A 227 71.57 38.57 -46.92
N LEU A 228 72.70 38.69 -46.22
CA LEU A 228 72.93 39.79 -45.29
C LEU A 228 73.22 41.03 -46.14
N ALA A 229 72.21 41.89 -46.23
CA ALA A 229 72.27 43.34 -46.40
C ALA A 229 72.80 43.98 -47.71
N GLU A 230 72.12 45.10 -48.03
CA GLU A 230 72.49 46.25 -48.88
C GLU A 230 72.35 46.13 -50.42
N LEU A 231 71.40 46.87 -51.02
CA LEU A 231 71.67 48.24 -51.48
C LEU A 231 70.40 48.97 -52.01
N ASP A 232 70.29 50.23 -51.57
CA ASP A 232 69.95 51.46 -52.30
C ASP A 232 68.55 51.82 -52.90
N LEU A 233 68.01 52.89 -52.28
CA LEU A 233 67.55 54.17 -52.83
C LEU A 233 66.17 54.29 -53.51
N ALA A 234 65.21 54.78 -52.71
CA ALA A 234 64.24 55.82 -53.06
C ALA A 234 63.74 56.54 -51.76
N PRO A 235 63.24 57.78 -51.83
CA PRO A 235 63.58 58.83 -50.87
C PRO A 235 62.68 58.93 -49.63
N ALA A 236 63.31 59.34 -48.52
CA ALA A 236 62.77 60.19 -47.47
C ALA A 236 61.47 59.74 -46.75
N THR A 237 61.56 58.67 -45.97
CA THR A 237 61.04 58.64 -44.60
C THR A 237 62.15 58.05 -43.73
N SER A 238 62.56 58.76 -42.67
CA SER A 238 63.81 58.45 -41.98
C SER A 238 63.82 57.01 -41.47
N ALA A 239 64.97 56.34 -41.54
CA ALA A 239 65.14 55.01 -40.95
C ALA A 239 64.79 54.99 -39.44
N GLU A 240 64.79 56.15 -38.78
CA GLU A 240 64.28 56.34 -37.42
C GLU A 240 62.76 56.22 -37.33
N GLN A 241 62.00 56.59 -38.36
CA GLN A 241 60.55 56.52 -38.42
C GLN A 241 60.07 55.06 -38.58
N ASP A 242 60.79 54.27 -39.38
CA ASP A 242 60.56 52.83 -39.52
C ASP A 242 60.97 52.08 -38.24
N ALA A 243 62.10 52.43 -37.62
CA ALA A 243 62.49 51.90 -36.30
C ALA A 243 61.48 52.29 -35.19
N HIS A 244 60.93 53.50 -35.23
CA HIS A 244 59.85 53.93 -34.34
C HIS A 244 58.55 53.17 -34.59
N SER A 245 58.23 52.86 -35.85
CA SER A 245 57.04 52.07 -36.20
C SER A 245 57.17 50.63 -35.69
N PHE A 246 58.36 50.03 -35.81
CA PHE A 246 58.65 48.68 -35.35
C PHE A 246 58.66 48.59 -33.82
N THR A 247 59.26 49.55 -33.12
CA THR A 247 59.23 49.61 -31.65
C THR A 247 57.81 49.84 -31.13
N LYS A 248 57.01 50.68 -31.81
CA LYS A 248 55.60 50.88 -31.49
C LYS A 248 54.77 49.61 -31.71
N ASP A 249 54.98 48.89 -32.81
CA ASP A 249 54.32 47.60 -33.07
C ASP A 249 54.74 46.52 -32.06
N ALA A 250 56.03 46.47 -31.69
CA ALA A 250 56.53 45.57 -30.66
C ALA A 250 55.93 45.88 -29.27
N MET A 251 55.82 47.16 -28.90
CA MET A 251 55.15 47.58 -27.67
C MET A 251 53.65 47.27 -27.71
N GLN A 252 52.98 47.51 -28.84
CA GLN A 252 51.56 47.17 -29.00
C GLN A 252 51.33 45.67 -28.86
N LYS A 253 52.17 44.84 -29.49
CA LYS A 253 52.14 43.38 -29.32
C LYS A 253 52.42 42.95 -27.89
N ALA A 254 53.31 43.63 -27.17
CA ALA A 254 53.56 43.35 -25.75
C ALA A 254 52.34 43.69 -24.88
N VAL A 255 51.71 44.83 -25.11
CA VAL A 255 50.46 45.24 -24.42
C VAL A 255 49.31 44.29 -24.75
N ASP A 256 49.17 43.88 -26.00
CA ASP A 256 48.12 42.93 -26.41
C ASP A 256 48.35 41.54 -25.79
N ARG A 257 49.61 41.08 -25.71
CA ARG A 257 49.98 39.84 -24.97
C ARG A 257 49.68 39.94 -23.48
N GLU A 258 49.97 41.09 -22.87
CA GLU A 258 49.63 41.32 -21.45
C GLU A 258 48.11 41.30 -21.26
N ARG A 259 47.35 41.92 -22.17
CA ARG A 259 45.89 41.94 -22.14
C ARG A 259 45.30 40.55 -22.31
N THR A 260 45.82 39.72 -23.21
CA THR A 260 45.40 38.33 -23.34
C THR A 260 45.75 37.53 -22.09
N ALA A 261 46.95 37.71 -21.52
CA ALA A 261 47.34 37.03 -20.29
C ALA A 261 46.43 37.39 -19.10
N ARG A 262 46.03 38.66 -18.96
CA ARG A 262 45.05 39.07 -17.93
C ARG A 262 43.69 38.43 -18.15
N LYS A 263 43.20 38.40 -19.39
CA LYS A 263 41.93 37.76 -19.74
C LYS A 263 41.96 36.25 -19.46
N ASP A 264 43.07 35.59 -19.77
CA ASP A 264 43.25 34.17 -19.50
C ASP A 264 43.31 33.89 -17.99
N ASN A 265 43.96 34.77 -17.22
CA ASN A 265 43.99 34.70 -15.76
C ASN A 265 42.61 34.91 -15.11
N GLU A 266 41.83 35.87 -15.62
CA GLU A 266 40.44 36.07 -15.21
C GLU A 266 39.58 34.84 -15.54
N GLN A 267 39.75 34.26 -16.73
CA GLN A 267 39.06 33.02 -17.13
C GLN A 267 39.44 31.84 -16.25
N LEU A 268 40.73 31.70 -15.91
CA LEU A 268 41.23 30.67 -15.01
C LEU A 268 40.62 30.84 -13.61
N SER A 269 40.67 32.05 -13.06
CA SER A 269 40.05 32.38 -11.77
C SER A 269 38.55 32.04 -11.77
N HIS A 270 37.85 32.38 -12.85
CA HIS A 270 36.43 32.10 -12.98
C HIS A 270 36.13 30.59 -13.11
N SER A 271 37.00 29.85 -13.80
CA SER A 271 36.90 28.39 -13.89
C SER A 271 37.16 27.70 -12.55
N LEU A 272 38.13 28.17 -11.76
CA LEU A 272 38.42 27.69 -10.41
C LEU A 272 37.22 27.92 -9.47
N ILE A 273 36.61 29.11 -9.50
CA ILE A 273 35.39 29.40 -8.73
C ILE A 273 34.24 28.46 -9.11
N LYS A 274 34.08 28.15 -10.41
CA LYS A 274 33.06 27.20 -10.87
C LYS A 274 33.33 25.77 -10.42
N VAL A 275 34.58 25.32 -10.48
CA VAL A 275 34.98 23.98 -10.00
C VAL A 275 34.72 23.89 -8.50
N TYR A 276 35.18 24.86 -7.73
CA TYR A 276 34.93 24.93 -6.28
C TYR A 276 33.43 24.94 -5.95
N GLY A 277 32.64 25.79 -6.61
CA GLY A 277 31.19 25.85 -6.39
C GLY A 277 30.46 24.57 -6.82
N SER A 278 31.03 23.77 -7.71
CA SER A 278 30.49 22.46 -8.10
C SER A 278 30.87 21.37 -7.10
N MET A 279 32.13 21.36 -6.64
CA MET A 279 32.58 20.47 -5.56
C MET A 279 31.78 20.70 -4.27
N ARG A 280 31.56 21.97 -3.90
CA ARG A 280 30.71 22.32 -2.75
C ARG A 280 29.29 21.79 -2.89
N ARG A 281 28.64 21.99 -4.05
CA ARG A 281 27.28 21.48 -4.30
C ARG A 281 27.22 19.95 -4.29
N LEU A 282 28.25 19.29 -4.81
CA LEU A 282 28.36 17.83 -4.76
C LEU A 282 28.47 17.33 -3.31
N LEU A 283 29.33 17.95 -2.50
CA LEU A 283 29.46 17.64 -1.08
C LEU A 283 28.15 17.88 -0.32
N GLU A 284 27.47 19.00 -0.57
CA GLU A 284 26.17 19.33 0.04
C GLU A 284 25.07 18.34 -0.38
N SER A 285 25.08 17.87 -1.63
CA SER A 285 24.13 16.89 -2.15
C SER A 285 24.37 15.48 -1.61
N GLN A 286 25.64 15.04 -1.56
CA GLN A 286 26.01 13.77 -0.92
C GLN A 286 25.68 13.80 0.58
N TRP A 287 25.84 14.97 1.21
CA TRP A 287 25.48 15.20 2.60
C TRP A 287 23.97 15.03 2.85
N GLN A 288 23.12 15.71 2.08
CA GLN A 288 21.66 15.58 2.18
C GLN A 288 21.22 14.13 1.97
N SER A 289 21.83 13.45 0.99
CA SER A 289 21.60 12.02 0.74
C SER A 289 22.06 11.13 1.90
N TYR A 290 23.02 11.55 2.72
CA TYR A 290 23.48 10.80 3.89
C TYR A 290 22.55 11.05 5.10
N GLU A 291 22.12 12.29 5.31
CA GLU A 291 21.18 12.71 6.36
C GLU A 291 19.81 12.03 6.17
N ASP A 292 19.33 11.92 4.92
CA ASP A 292 18.11 11.20 4.56
C ASP A 292 18.21 9.68 4.79
N ARG A 293 19.42 9.10 4.72
CA ARG A 293 19.63 7.64 4.85
C ARG A 293 19.91 7.17 6.27
N PHE A 294 20.57 7.98 7.09
CA PHE A 294 21.05 7.54 8.42
C PHE A 294 20.41 8.29 9.60
N GLY A 295 19.56 9.29 9.35
CA GLY A 295 18.90 10.07 10.40
C GLY A 295 19.83 11.04 11.13
N THR A 296 19.25 12.06 11.75
CA THR A 296 19.96 13.16 12.41
C THR A 296 20.69 12.68 13.68
N ILE A 297 21.93 12.24 13.55
CA ILE A 297 22.85 12.11 14.68
C ILE A 297 23.39 13.52 15.00
N GLU A 298 23.50 13.83 16.30
CA GLU A 298 23.70 15.14 16.96
C GLU A 298 24.87 16.05 16.50
N SER A 299 25.52 15.77 15.37
CA SER A 299 26.73 16.47 14.93
C SER A 299 26.46 17.72 14.05
N LYS A 300 25.27 18.32 14.04
CA LYS A 300 25.05 19.55 13.24
C LYS A 300 26.02 20.68 13.62
N LYS A 301 26.41 20.76 14.90
CA LYS A 301 27.37 21.76 15.41
C LYS A 301 28.84 21.42 15.12
N GLU A 302 29.24 20.16 15.28
CA GLU A 302 30.59 19.69 14.95
C GLU A 302 30.87 19.74 13.44
N MET A 303 29.83 19.46 12.66
CA MET A 303 29.84 19.47 11.19
C MET A 303 29.84 20.88 10.61
N LEU A 304 29.06 21.83 11.16
CA LEU A 304 29.17 23.25 10.79
C LEU A 304 30.59 23.79 11.04
N HIS A 305 31.24 23.32 12.11
CA HIS A 305 32.64 23.63 12.38
C HIS A 305 33.61 22.94 11.42
N THR A 306 33.21 21.86 10.74
CA THR A 306 33.99 21.26 9.65
C THR A 306 33.76 22.00 8.33
N ILE A 307 32.53 22.41 8.03
CA ILE A 307 32.16 23.21 6.85
C ILE A 307 32.81 24.61 6.88
N GLU A 308 32.89 25.24 8.05
CA GLU A 308 33.65 26.50 8.23
C GLU A 308 35.14 26.33 7.91
N LYS A 309 35.73 25.16 8.16
CA LYS A 309 37.14 24.88 7.80
C LYS A 309 37.36 24.76 6.28
N PHE A 310 36.30 24.62 5.50
CA PHE A 310 36.34 24.64 4.03
C PHE A 310 36.01 26.01 3.43
N GLN A 311 35.77 27.06 4.25
CA GLN A 311 35.63 28.41 3.73
C GLN A 311 36.99 28.98 3.34
N LEU A 312 37.20 29.16 2.03
CA LEU A 312 38.35 29.93 1.56
C LEU A 312 38.17 31.40 1.90
N SER A 313 39.20 31.97 2.54
CA SER A 313 39.33 33.42 2.65
C SER A 313 39.49 34.03 1.26
N VAL A 314 38.86 35.18 1.02
CA VAL A 314 38.76 35.83 -0.30
C VAL A 314 40.09 36.48 -0.74
N ASP A 315 41.10 36.50 0.13
CA ASP A 315 42.41 37.07 -0.16
C ASP A 315 43.27 36.09 -0.98
N GLY A 316 43.45 36.41 -2.26
CA GLY A 316 43.99 35.51 -3.29
C GLY A 316 45.45 35.04 -3.14
N ASN A 317 46.20 35.51 -2.14
CA ASN A 317 47.59 35.09 -1.94
C ASN A 317 47.72 33.72 -1.26
N ASP A 318 46.75 33.33 -0.42
CA ASP A 318 46.77 32.05 0.31
C ASP A 318 45.89 30.97 -0.35
N LEU A 319 45.23 31.34 -1.46
CA LEU A 319 44.23 30.51 -2.13
C LEU A 319 44.85 29.26 -2.76
N VAL A 320 46.07 29.39 -3.29
CA VAL A 320 46.81 28.27 -3.89
C VAL A 320 47.26 27.27 -2.83
N GLU A 321 47.70 27.76 -1.66
CA GLU A 321 48.15 26.91 -0.56
C GLU A 321 46.98 26.18 0.10
N GLN A 322 45.82 26.85 0.24
CA GLN A 322 44.58 26.22 0.71
C GLN A 322 44.04 25.17 -0.28
N VAL A 323 44.10 25.43 -1.59
CA VAL A 323 43.72 24.44 -2.61
C VAL A 323 44.65 23.23 -2.58
N ASN A 324 45.97 23.44 -2.43
CA ASN A 324 46.92 22.33 -2.30
C ASN A 324 46.69 21.51 -1.02
N ALA A 325 46.43 22.15 0.12
CA ALA A 325 46.09 21.45 1.36
C ALA A 325 44.78 20.64 1.25
N LEU A 326 43.79 21.13 0.49
CA LEU A 326 42.57 20.39 0.20
C LEU A 326 42.81 19.20 -0.73
N LEU A 327 43.68 19.35 -1.73
CA LEU A 327 44.07 18.26 -2.63
C LEU A 327 44.82 17.17 -1.89
N ASP A 328 45.77 17.52 -1.03
CA ASP A 328 46.53 16.56 -0.20
C ASP A 328 45.60 15.77 0.72
N ARG A 329 44.63 16.45 1.33
CA ARG A 329 43.65 15.80 2.21
C ARG A 329 42.67 14.92 1.44
N LEU A 330 42.27 15.33 0.24
CA LEU A 330 41.43 14.51 -0.64
C LEU A 330 42.19 13.28 -1.15
N GLN A 331 43.49 13.40 -1.37
CA GLN A 331 44.37 12.28 -1.69
C GLN A 331 44.52 11.31 -0.50
N GLU A 332 44.63 11.81 0.73
CA GLU A 332 44.66 10.98 1.94
C GLU A 332 43.32 10.24 2.15
N GLU A 333 42.18 10.92 1.99
CA GLU A 333 40.84 10.31 2.06
C GLU A 333 40.64 9.28 0.94
N TRP A 334 41.13 9.55 -0.27
CA TRP A 334 41.13 8.58 -1.36
C TRP A 334 41.97 7.34 -1.03
N GLN A 335 43.16 7.52 -0.47
CA GLN A 335 43.99 6.40 -0.03
C GLN A 335 43.34 5.61 1.11
N ARG A 336 42.69 6.28 2.07
CA ARG A 336 41.89 5.62 3.10
C ARG A 336 40.75 4.83 2.49
N GLN A 337 39.99 5.39 1.55
CA GLN A 337 38.92 4.68 0.86
C GLN A 337 39.43 3.47 0.07
N VAL A 338 40.60 3.56 -0.58
CA VAL A 338 41.22 2.45 -1.32
C VAL A 338 41.71 1.34 -0.37
N VAL A 339 42.14 1.68 0.85
CA VAL A 339 42.57 0.71 1.87
C VAL A 339 41.39 0.12 2.64
N ASP A 340 40.35 0.91 2.94
CA ASP A 340 39.10 0.49 3.57
C ASP A 340 38.09 -0.10 2.58
N THR A 341 38.44 -0.18 1.29
CA THR A 341 37.68 -1.03 0.38
C THR A 341 37.92 -2.46 0.82
N LYS A 342 37.03 -2.99 1.67
CA LYS A 342 37.01 -4.41 2.03
C LYS A 342 36.95 -5.18 0.72
N TRP A 343 38.07 -5.80 0.37
CA TRP A 343 38.11 -6.79 -0.68
C TRP A 343 37.19 -7.90 -0.19
N TYR A 344 36.01 -8.02 -0.81
CA TYR A 344 35.12 -9.12 -0.53
C TYR A 344 35.91 -10.39 -0.74
N THR A 345 36.02 -11.20 0.31
CA THR A 345 36.63 -12.52 0.16
C THR A 345 35.77 -13.33 -0.82
N GLU A 346 36.35 -14.34 -1.45
CA GLU A 346 35.60 -15.23 -2.36
C GLU A 346 34.37 -15.85 -1.66
N GLN A 347 34.47 -16.04 -0.34
CA GLN A 347 33.37 -16.44 0.54
C GLN A 347 32.26 -15.37 0.62
N ASP A 348 32.62 -14.10 0.85
CA ASP A 348 31.64 -13.01 0.91
C ASP A 348 30.94 -12.78 -0.43
N MET A 349 31.68 -12.92 -1.54
CA MET A 349 31.12 -12.86 -2.89
C MET A 349 30.08 -13.97 -3.10
N LEU A 350 30.39 -15.20 -2.68
CA LEU A 350 29.47 -16.34 -2.76
C LEU A 350 28.19 -16.11 -1.94
N GLU A 351 28.31 -15.57 -0.72
CA GLU A 351 27.15 -15.24 0.11
C GLU A 351 26.28 -14.14 -0.52
N LYS A 352 26.90 -13.14 -1.15
CA LYS A 352 26.19 -12.09 -1.89
C LYS A 352 25.52 -12.63 -3.14
N ASP A 353 26.16 -13.55 -3.86
CA ASP A 353 25.58 -14.21 -5.03
C ASP A 353 24.38 -15.07 -4.64
N GLN A 354 24.46 -15.81 -3.52
CA GLN A 354 23.32 -16.57 -2.98
C GLN A 354 22.17 -15.65 -2.57
N LEU A 355 22.47 -14.51 -1.94
CA LEU A 355 21.46 -13.52 -1.58
C LEU A 355 20.82 -12.89 -2.83
N LEU A 356 21.62 -12.60 -3.86
CA LEU A 356 21.13 -12.11 -5.14
C LEU A 356 20.22 -13.14 -5.82
N GLU A 357 20.57 -14.42 -5.79
CA GLU A 357 19.75 -15.50 -6.34
C GLU A 357 18.41 -15.63 -5.59
N GLN A 358 18.43 -15.50 -4.25
CA GLN A 358 17.21 -15.47 -3.44
C GLN A 358 16.32 -14.25 -3.77
N TRP A 359 16.94 -13.07 -3.93
CA TRP A 359 16.21 -11.85 -4.29
C TRP A 359 15.63 -11.93 -5.70
N GLN A 360 16.38 -12.52 -6.65
CA GLN A 360 15.88 -12.77 -8.01
C GLN A 360 14.70 -13.74 -7.99
N ALA A 361 14.77 -14.82 -7.21
CA ALA A 361 13.66 -15.75 -7.05
C ALA A 361 12.40 -15.06 -6.47
N GLN A 362 12.58 -14.19 -5.47
CA GLN A 362 11.49 -13.43 -4.87
C GLN A 362 10.88 -12.42 -5.85
N VAL A 363 11.69 -11.77 -6.69
CA VAL A 363 11.19 -10.88 -7.75
C VAL A 363 10.33 -11.66 -8.75
N VAL A 364 10.78 -12.84 -9.20
CA VAL A 364 10.01 -13.69 -10.12
C VAL A 364 8.68 -14.13 -9.50
N GLU A 365 8.66 -14.49 -8.21
CA GLU A 365 7.42 -14.84 -7.50
C GLU A 365 6.44 -13.66 -7.44
N LEU A 366 6.94 -12.46 -7.14
CA LEU A 366 6.12 -11.24 -7.11
C LEU A 366 5.61 -10.85 -8.50
N GLU A 367 6.40 -11.03 -9.55
CA GLU A 367 5.98 -10.81 -10.94
C GLU A 367 4.81 -11.74 -11.33
N GLN A 368 4.89 -13.03 -10.96
CA GLN A 368 3.80 -13.98 -11.18
C GLN A 368 2.53 -13.63 -10.38
N GLU A 369 2.68 -13.12 -9.15
CA GLU A 369 1.54 -12.68 -8.35
C GLU A 369 0.87 -11.44 -8.96
N ILE A 370 1.65 -10.50 -9.50
CA ILE A 370 1.12 -9.32 -10.23
C ILE A 370 0.37 -9.78 -11.48
N GLU A 371 0.96 -10.64 -12.31
CA GLU A 371 0.32 -11.15 -13.53
C GLU A 371 -1.03 -11.81 -13.21
N LYS A 372 -1.08 -12.64 -12.17
CA LYS A 372 -2.32 -13.27 -11.71
C LYS A 372 -3.38 -12.26 -11.24
N VAL A 373 -2.96 -11.21 -10.52
CA VAL A 373 -3.87 -10.16 -10.08
C VAL A 373 -4.37 -9.33 -11.25
N GLU A 374 -3.55 -9.08 -12.27
CA GLU A 374 -3.96 -8.43 -13.51
C GLU A 374 -4.96 -9.27 -14.31
N GLU A 375 -4.75 -10.58 -14.41
CA GLU A 375 -5.73 -11.50 -15.02
C GLU A 375 -7.07 -11.46 -14.28
N ASP A 376 -7.06 -11.56 -12.95
CA ASP A 376 -8.25 -11.48 -12.11
C ASP A 376 -8.95 -10.11 -12.24
N PHE A 377 -8.18 -9.03 -12.34
CA PHE A 377 -8.70 -7.68 -12.53
C PHE A 377 -9.35 -7.53 -13.91
N ASN A 378 -8.68 -7.96 -14.97
CA ASN A 378 -9.19 -7.92 -16.34
C ASN A 378 -10.46 -8.77 -16.47
N ALA A 379 -10.51 -9.95 -15.86
CA ALA A 379 -11.71 -10.79 -15.83
C ALA A 379 -12.88 -10.09 -15.12
N ARG A 380 -12.63 -9.40 -14.00
CA ARG A 380 -13.66 -8.60 -13.31
C ARG A 380 -14.09 -7.40 -14.13
N GLU A 381 -13.14 -6.68 -14.73
CA GLU A 381 -13.41 -5.54 -15.59
C GLU A 381 -14.27 -5.96 -16.79
N GLU A 382 -13.98 -7.10 -17.41
CA GLU A 382 -14.80 -7.65 -18.49
C GLU A 382 -16.24 -7.94 -18.03
N VAL A 383 -16.43 -8.48 -16.82
CA VAL A 383 -17.76 -8.66 -16.23
C VAL A 383 -18.46 -7.31 -16.01
N TYR A 384 -17.75 -6.30 -15.52
CA TYR A 384 -18.30 -4.95 -15.34
C TYR A 384 -18.67 -4.28 -16.67
N LEU A 385 -17.85 -4.44 -17.71
CA LEU A 385 -18.14 -3.97 -19.06
C LEU A 385 -19.36 -4.67 -19.63
N ARG A 386 -19.46 -6.01 -19.50
CA ARG A 386 -20.65 -6.76 -19.94
C ARG A 386 -21.92 -6.30 -19.22
N PHE A 387 -21.81 -5.97 -17.93
CA PHE A 387 -22.92 -5.41 -17.15
C PHE A 387 -23.31 -4.01 -17.63
N SER A 388 -22.34 -3.11 -17.88
CA SER A 388 -22.61 -1.75 -18.32
C SER A 388 -23.21 -1.65 -19.72
N HIS A 389 -22.88 -2.60 -20.60
CA HIS A 389 -23.41 -2.69 -21.96
C HIS A 389 -24.77 -3.40 -22.03
N GLY A 390 -25.36 -3.82 -20.90
CA GLY A 390 -26.66 -4.50 -20.87
C GLY A 390 -26.65 -5.94 -21.40
N GLY A 391 -25.49 -6.48 -21.78
CA GLY A 391 -25.32 -7.83 -22.34
C GLY A 391 -25.19 -8.95 -21.31
N PHE A 392 -25.60 -8.71 -20.05
CA PHE A 392 -25.49 -9.71 -18.98
C PHE A 392 -26.29 -11.00 -19.27
N PHE A 393 -27.35 -10.92 -20.07
CA PHE A 393 -28.17 -12.08 -20.47
C PHE A 393 -27.91 -12.59 -21.90
N ASP A 394 -27.11 -11.91 -22.71
CA ASP A 394 -26.83 -12.30 -24.10
C ASP A 394 -25.88 -13.51 -24.22
N ALA A 395 -25.20 -13.91 -23.14
CA ALA A 395 -24.36 -15.11 -23.15
C ALA A 395 -25.15 -16.42 -22.91
N ILE A 396 -26.44 -16.34 -22.54
CA ILE A 396 -27.29 -17.53 -22.30
C ILE A 396 -28.04 -17.96 -23.57
N ALA A 397 -28.19 -17.05 -24.53
CA ALA A 397 -28.68 -17.35 -25.87
C ALA A 397 -27.67 -16.77 -26.86
N PRO A 398 -26.76 -17.57 -27.45
CA PRO A 398 -25.98 -17.05 -28.56
C PRO A 398 -26.95 -16.48 -29.60
N PRO A 399 -26.72 -15.26 -30.10
CA PRO A 399 -27.59 -14.70 -31.12
C PRO A 399 -27.64 -15.71 -32.28
N PRO A 400 -28.82 -15.99 -32.85
CA PRO A 400 -28.90 -16.80 -34.05
C PRO A 400 -27.96 -16.16 -35.06
N VAL A 401 -26.94 -16.91 -35.48
CA VAL A 401 -25.98 -16.48 -36.50
C VAL A 401 -26.81 -16.17 -37.74
N GLU A 402 -27.13 -14.89 -37.96
CA GLU A 402 -27.48 -14.45 -39.29
C GLU A 402 -26.23 -14.72 -40.13
N PRO A 403 -26.33 -15.48 -41.23
CA PRO A 403 -25.22 -15.64 -42.14
C PRO A 403 -24.98 -14.27 -42.77
N SER A 404 -24.14 -13.47 -42.12
CA SER A 404 -23.48 -12.34 -42.76
C SER A 404 -22.55 -12.94 -43.81
N SER A 405 -23.12 -13.01 -45.01
CA SER A 405 -22.43 -13.12 -46.27
C SER A 405 -21.10 -12.39 -46.21
N ASP A 406 -20.04 -13.11 -46.60
CA ASP A 406 -18.75 -12.58 -47.07
C ASP A 406 -17.60 -12.45 -46.05
N ASP A 407 -17.29 -13.54 -45.33
CA ASP A 407 -15.91 -13.74 -44.86
C ASP A 407 -15.48 -15.20 -44.98
N GLU A 408 -14.61 -15.42 -45.96
CA GLU A 408 -13.96 -16.66 -46.35
C GLU A 408 -12.77 -16.92 -45.43
N TRP A 409 -12.99 -17.57 -44.28
CA TRP A 409 -11.89 -18.06 -43.42
C TRP A 409 -12.06 -19.53 -43.07
N GLY A 410 -11.18 -20.34 -43.68
CA GLY A 410 -10.51 -21.48 -43.06
C GLY A 410 -11.38 -22.48 -42.33
N GLU A 411 -11.91 -23.45 -43.08
CA GLU A 411 -12.37 -24.75 -42.59
C GLU A 411 -11.18 -25.47 -41.91
N TYR A 412 -11.00 -25.25 -40.61
CA TYR A 412 -10.18 -26.11 -39.78
C TYR A 412 -11.02 -27.33 -39.39
N ASP A 413 -10.62 -28.51 -39.87
CA ASP A 413 -11.11 -29.80 -39.41
C ASP A 413 -10.89 -29.92 -37.89
N ILE A 414 -11.93 -29.63 -37.11
CA ILE A 414 -11.93 -29.83 -35.66
C ILE A 414 -12.12 -31.31 -35.40
N ASP A 415 -11.08 -31.92 -34.84
CA ASP A 415 -10.98 -33.32 -34.43
C ASP A 415 -12.23 -33.76 -33.63
N PRO A 416 -12.99 -34.80 -34.06
CA PRO A 416 -14.27 -35.20 -33.46
C PRO A 416 -14.17 -35.60 -31.98
N GLU A 417 -12.97 -35.90 -31.50
CA GLU A 417 -12.70 -36.20 -30.09
C GLU A 417 -12.76 -34.95 -29.18
N VAL A 418 -12.46 -33.77 -29.74
CA VAL A 418 -12.54 -32.48 -29.03
C VAL A 418 -13.99 -32.04 -28.86
N THR A 419 -14.83 -32.26 -29.89
CA THR A 419 -16.27 -32.01 -29.80
C THR A 419 -16.95 -32.88 -28.75
N SER A 420 -16.57 -34.15 -28.61
CA SER A 420 -17.15 -35.03 -27.58
C SER A 420 -16.79 -34.62 -26.15
N LYS A 421 -15.55 -34.16 -25.92
CA LYS A 421 -15.14 -33.60 -24.62
C LYS A 421 -15.84 -32.29 -24.31
N PHE A 422 -16.02 -31.45 -25.33
CA PHE A 422 -16.74 -30.19 -25.20
C PHE A 422 -18.21 -30.40 -24.82
N ASP A 423 -18.89 -31.35 -25.46
CA ASP A 423 -20.28 -31.70 -25.14
C ASP A 423 -20.44 -32.22 -23.71
N LEU A 424 -19.49 -33.04 -23.24
CA LEU A 424 -19.47 -33.55 -21.86
C LEU A 424 -19.25 -32.42 -20.84
N LEU A 425 -18.34 -31.49 -21.15
CA LEU A 425 -18.11 -30.29 -20.34
C LEU A 425 -19.34 -29.40 -20.31
N GLN A 426 -20.02 -29.23 -21.45
CA GLN A 426 -21.23 -28.42 -21.54
C GLN A 426 -22.39 -29.04 -20.74
N LEU A 427 -22.53 -30.37 -20.78
CA LEU A 427 -23.53 -31.08 -19.98
C LEU A 427 -23.26 -30.97 -18.48
N ASN A 428 -21.99 -31.09 -18.06
CA ASN A 428 -21.61 -30.91 -16.65
C ASN A 428 -21.81 -29.45 -16.19
N ALA A 429 -21.50 -28.47 -17.04
CA ALA A 429 -21.73 -27.06 -16.75
C ALA A 429 -23.22 -26.76 -16.54
N LYS A 430 -24.09 -27.28 -17.42
CA LYS A 430 -25.56 -27.17 -17.26
C LYS A 430 -26.04 -27.78 -15.94
N LYS A 431 -25.55 -28.97 -15.60
CA LYS A 431 -25.93 -29.64 -14.34
C LYS A 431 -25.44 -28.87 -13.10
N GLN A 432 -24.28 -28.21 -13.18
CA GLN A 432 -23.79 -27.35 -12.10
C GLN A 432 -24.61 -26.05 -12.01
N GLN A 433 -24.97 -25.47 -13.15
CA GLN A 433 -25.85 -24.30 -13.22
C GLN A 433 -27.21 -24.60 -12.60
N GLU A 434 -27.83 -25.73 -12.93
CA GLU A 434 -29.10 -26.19 -12.35
C GLU A 434 -29.01 -26.30 -10.82
N LYS A 435 -27.93 -26.89 -10.29
CA LYS A 435 -27.69 -26.98 -8.85
C LYS A 435 -27.53 -25.63 -8.18
N ILE A 436 -26.82 -24.69 -8.81
CA ILE A 436 -26.63 -23.33 -8.29
C ILE A 436 -27.96 -22.58 -8.31
N THR A 437 -28.74 -22.69 -9.38
CA THR A 437 -30.07 -22.07 -9.46
C THR A 437 -31.03 -22.66 -8.43
N GLU A 438 -31.01 -23.98 -8.21
CA GLU A 438 -31.83 -24.62 -7.19
C GLU A 438 -31.42 -24.16 -5.77
N ALA A 439 -30.12 -24.04 -5.50
CA ALA A 439 -29.62 -23.51 -4.23
C ALA A 439 -29.99 -22.04 -4.02
N ALA A 440 -29.92 -21.22 -5.08
CA ALA A 440 -30.33 -19.82 -5.03
C ALA A 440 -31.82 -19.65 -4.79
N LEU A 441 -32.67 -20.48 -5.42
CA LEU A 441 -34.10 -20.51 -5.16
C LEU A 441 -34.40 -20.90 -3.71
N LYS A 442 -33.77 -21.97 -3.19
CA LYS A 442 -33.91 -22.37 -1.78
C LYS A 442 -33.49 -21.27 -0.81
N LEU A 443 -32.38 -20.59 -1.08
CA LEU A 443 -31.90 -19.48 -0.25
C LEU A 443 -32.83 -18.25 -0.32
N GLY A 444 -33.46 -18.03 -1.46
CA GLY A 444 -34.55 -17.05 -1.62
C GLY A 444 -35.77 -17.39 -0.76
N ASP A 445 -36.23 -18.64 -0.81
CA ASP A 445 -37.34 -19.13 0.00
C ASP A 445 -37.03 -19.03 1.51
N GLU A 446 -35.82 -19.39 1.93
CA GLU A 446 -35.37 -19.23 3.32
C GLU A 446 -35.34 -17.76 3.75
N ARG A 447 -34.86 -16.86 2.89
CA ARG A 447 -34.83 -15.41 3.17
C ARG A 447 -36.23 -14.83 3.31
N THR A 448 -37.18 -15.24 2.45
CA THR A 448 -38.57 -14.78 2.57
C THR A 448 -39.23 -15.32 3.83
N LYS A 449 -38.96 -16.57 4.21
CA LYS A 449 -39.41 -17.15 5.48
C LYS A 449 -38.86 -16.38 6.69
N LEU A 450 -37.56 -16.10 6.71
CA LEU A 450 -36.93 -15.32 7.79
C LEU A 450 -37.48 -13.89 7.88
N GLN A 451 -37.78 -13.26 6.74
CA GLN A 451 -38.43 -11.94 6.72
C GLN A 451 -39.85 -12.00 7.29
N ALA A 452 -40.62 -13.03 6.97
CA ALA A 452 -41.95 -13.24 7.54
C ALA A 452 -41.88 -13.48 9.06
N GLU A 453 -40.93 -14.29 9.54
CA GLU A 453 -40.69 -14.52 10.97
C GLU A 453 -40.27 -13.23 11.69
N LYS A 454 -39.37 -12.44 11.09
CA LYS A 454 -38.96 -11.13 11.63
C LYS A 454 -40.15 -10.18 11.74
N TRP A 455 -40.99 -10.12 10.71
CA TRP A 455 -42.18 -9.26 10.72
C TRP A 455 -43.19 -9.71 11.79
N ALA A 456 -43.42 -11.02 11.91
CA ALA A 456 -44.28 -11.58 12.96
C ALA A 456 -43.73 -11.27 14.37
N PHE A 457 -42.41 -11.34 14.56
CA PHE A 457 -41.77 -11.00 15.83
C PHE A 457 -41.90 -9.51 16.17
N GLU A 458 -41.69 -8.63 15.18
CA GLU A 458 -41.89 -7.19 15.35
C GLU A 458 -43.36 -6.84 15.66
N ASP A 459 -44.31 -7.56 15.07
CA ASP A 459 -45.73 -7.39 15.38
C ASP A 459 -46.08 -7.87 16.79
N MET A 460 -45.58 -9.04 17.21
CA MET A 460 -45.71 -9.50 18.61
C MET A 460 -45.11 -8.51 19.60
N LYS A 461 -43.93 -7.94 19.30
CA LYS A 461 -43.31 -6.90 20.12
C LYS A 461 -44.18 -5.64 20.21
N ARG A 462 -44.80 -5.23 19.10
CA ARG A 462 -45.77 -4.11 19.09
C ARG A 462 -46.99 -4.43 19.97
N GLN A 463 -47.58 -5.61 19.84
CA GLN A 463 -48.73 -6.03 20.64
C GLN A 463 -48.38 -6.08 22.13
N HIS A 464 -47.21 -6.61 22.50
CA HIS A 464 -46.74 -6.63 23.88
C HIS A 464 -46.58 -5.21 24.45
N ASN A 465 -45.93 -4.31 23.71
CA ASN A 465 -45.76 -2.93 24.14
C ASN A 465 -47.11 -2.20 24.30
N MET A 466 -48.09 -2.48 23.43
CA MET A 466 -49.45 -1.93 23.57
C MET A 466 -50.18 -2.48 24.79
N ALA A 467 -50.00 -3.76 25.12
CA ALA A 467 -50.59 -4.38 26.31
C ALA A 467 -49.97 -3.82 27.61
N GLU A 468 -48.68 -3.53 27.61
CA GLU A 468 -47.96 -2.95 28.76
C GLU A 468 -48.43 -1.51 29.05
N VAL A 469 -48.60 -0.69 28.00
CA VAL A 469 -49.11 0.69 28.11
C VAL A 469 -50.60 0.74 28.49
N GLY A 470 -51.37 -0.31 28.17
CA GLY A 470 -52.79 -0.43 28.52
C GLY A 470 -53.08 -0.96 29.93
N SER A 471 -52.06 -1.37 30.70
CA SER A 471 -52.25 -1.90 32.05
C SER A 471 -52.37 -0.75 33.07
N PRO A 472 -53.53 -0.57 33.76
CA PRO A 472 -53.69 0.47 34.76
C PRO A 472 -52.82 0.14 35.98
N THR A 473 -51.78 0.95 36.22
CA THR A 473 -50.97 0.89 37.44
C THR A 473 -51.83 1.11 38.69
N PRO A 474 -51.78 0.25 39.72
CA PRO A 474 -52.51 0.46 40.97
C PRO A 474 -51.91 1.65 41.74
N GLU A 475 -52.75 2.62 42.05
CA GLU A 475 -52.45 3.80 42.86
C GLU A 475 -51.87 3.40 44.23
N THR A 476 -50.58 3.66 44.45
CA THR A 476 -49.98 3.55 45.79
C THR A 476 -50.26 4.82 46.59
N THR A 477 -51.21 4.74 47.50
CA THR A 477 -51.49 5.72 48.55
C THR A 477 -50.28 5.93 49.46
N SER A 478 -49.56 7.04 49.32
CA SER A 478 -48.50 7.46 50.24
C SER A 478 -49.07 8.32 51.38
N LYS A 479 -49.12 7.75 52.59
CA LYS A 479 -49.51 8.45 53.83
C LYS A 479 -48.38 9.40 54.28
N ARG A 480 -48.65 10.70 54.18
CA ARG A 480 -47.83 11.81 54.69
C ARG A 480 -48.00 11.93 56.22
N LYS A 481 -46.96 11.62 57.00
CA LYS A 481 -46.88 11.91 58.45
C LYS A 481 -46.39 13.36 58.65
N ARG A 482 -47.11 14.12 59.48
CA ARG A 482 -46.73 15.43 60.01
C ARG A 482 -45.58 15.28 61.03
N ILE A 483 -44.58 16.16 60.92
CA ILE A 483 -43.95 16.89 62.04
C ILE A 483 -43.85 18.34 61.58
#